data_AF-A0A2V8W629-F1
#
_entry.id   AF-A0A2V8W629-F1
#
_cell.length_a   1.000
_cell.length_b   1.000
_cell.length_c   1.000
_cell.angle_alpha   90.00
_cell.angle_beta   90.00
_cell.angle_gamma   90.00
#
_symmetry.space_group_name_H-M   'P 1'
#
loop_
_entity.id
_entity.type
_entity.pdbx_description
1 polymer ?
#
loop_
_entity_poly.entity_id
_entity_poly.type
_entity_poly.pdbx_seq_one_letter_code
_entity_poly.pdbx_strand_id
1 'polypeptide(L)'
;MKRLVPIPCGCAEHLKNVEETGFGYQVVSVQLKDARIFEQVLISEGCIIEVRGYKEIPFSPDEVASVSVNHKRWNFRDQSDTRAKTRAATA
;
A
#
# COMPACT_ATOMS: atom_id res chain seq x y z
N MET A 1 9.68 -7.43 10.08
CA MET A 1 10.72 -6.78 9.26
C MET A 1 10.43 -6.93 7.77
N LYS A 2 9.48 -6.17 7.22
CA LYS A 2 9.40 -5.94 5.76
C LYS A 2 8.95 -4.49 5.53
N ARG A 3 9.87 -3.67 5.01
CA ARG A 3 9.63 -2.25 4.68
C ARG A 3 9.39 -2.02 3.18
N LEU A 4 9.68 -3.04 2.37
CA LEU A 4 9.57 -2.99 0.92
C LEU A 4 8.94 -4.31 0.48
N VAL A 5 7.77 -4.22 -0.18
CA VAL A 5 7.09 -5.38 -0.76
C VAL A 5 6.96 -5.14 -2.27
N PRO A 6 7.55 -6.00 -3.12
CA PRO A 6 7.42 -5.85 -4.57
C PRO A 6 5.97 -6.06 -4.98
N ILE A 7 5.49 -5.28 -5.94
CA ILE A 7 4.15 -5.47 -6.47
C ILE A 7 4.17 -6.66 -7.45
N PRO A 8 3.15 -7.53 -7.46
CA PRO A 8 3.04 -8.56 -8.48
C PRO A 8 3.17 -7.97 -9.89
N CYS A 9 3.94 -8.63 -10.76
CA CYS A 9 4.32 -8.11 -12.08
C CYS A 9 3.14 -7.60 -12.91
N GLY A 10 2.00 -8.31 -12.91
CA GLY A 10 0.81 -7.89 -13.65
C GLY A 10 0.17 -6.58 -13.15
N CYS A 11 0.33 -6.24 -11.87
CA CYS A 11 -0.13 -4.95 -11.34
C CYS A 11 0.91 -3.84 -11.55
N ALA A 12 2.20 -4.17 -11.52
CA ALA A 12 3.27 -3.20 -11.72
C ALA A 12 3.27 -2.57 -13.13
N GLU A 13 2.95 -3.36 -14.16
CA GLU A 13 2.80 -2.84 -15.53
C GLU A 13 1.61 -1.89 -15.68
N HIS A 14 0.51 -2.15 -14.96
CA HIS A 14 -0.64 -1.26 -14.94
C HIS A 14 -0.25 0.10 -14.35
N LEU A 15 0.51 0.11 -13.25
CA LEU A 15 0.93 1.33 -12.57
C LEU A 15 1.91 2.20 -13.36
N LYS A 16 2.76 1.60 -14.20
CA LYS A 16 3.69 2.34 -15.08
C LYS A 16 2.98 3.23 -16.11
N ASN A 17 1.76 2.87 -16.49
CA ASN A 17 0.98 3.60 -17.48
C ASN A 17 0.07 4.66 -16.85
N VAL A 18 0.02 4.75 -15.52
CA VAL A 18 -0.82 5.69 -14.79
C VAL A 18 0.02 6.85 -14.28
N GLU A 19 -0.54 8.05 -14.26
CA GLU A 19 0.14 9.25 -13.76
C GLU A 19 0.60 9.07 -12.31
N GLU A 20 1.71 9.72 -11.96
CA GLU A 20 2.21 9.74 -10.60
C GLU A 20 1.29 10.60 -9.71
N THR A 21 1.19 10.26 -8.42
CA THR A 21 0.46 11.13 -7.46
C THR A 21 1.35 12.30 -7.01
N GLY A 22 2.66 12.11 -7.03
CA GLY A 22 3.68 13.14 -6.80
C GLY A 22 5.03 12.66 -7.32
N PHE A 23 6.09 13.44 -7.13
CA PHE A 23 7.43 13.12 -7.66
C PHE A 23 7.93 11.75 -7.18
N GLY A 24 7.88 10.73 -8.05
CA GLY A 24 8.39 9.39 -7.78
C GLY A 24 7.49 8.49 -6.93
N TYR A 25 6.23 8.86 -6.69
CA TYR A 25 5.31 8.02 -5.92
C TYR A 25 3.85 8.06 -6.38
N GLN A 26 3.15 6.97 -6.09
CA GLN A 26 1.72 6.81 -6.31
C GLN A 26 1.01 6.42 -5.02
N VAL A 27 -0.19 6.97 -4.81
CA VAL A 27 -1.10 6.54 -3.75
C VAL A 27 -2.18 5.68 -4.37
N VAL A 28 -2.28 4.45 -3.87
CA VAL A 28 -3.14 3.42 -4.44
C VAL A 28 -4.04 2.81 -3.37
N SER A 29 -5.09 2.14 -3.84
CA SER A 29 -5.83 1.14 -3.11
C SER A 29 -5.28 -0.25 -3.45
N VAL A 30 -5.02 -1.08 -2.44
CA VAL A 30 -4.65 -2.49 -2.60
C VAL A 30 -5.80 -3.36 -2.12
N GLN A 31 -6.26 -4.27 -2.96
CA GLN A 31 -7.21 -5.32 -2.59
C GLN A 31 -6.47 -6.64 -2.47
N LEU A 32 -6.66 -7.33 -1.34
CA LEU A 32 -6.11 -8.65 -1.11
C LEU A 32 -7.09 -9.74 -1.58
N LYS A 33 -6.56 -10.95 -1.78
CA LYS A 33 -7.32 -12.15 -2.18
C LYS A 33 -8.37 -12.56 -1.14
N ASP A 34 -8.18 -12.19 0.12
CA ASP A 34 -9.12 -12.41 1.22
C ASP A 34 -10.19 -11.30 1.35
N ALA A 35 -10.32 -10.45 0.32
CA ALA A 35 -11.22 -9.31 0.24
C ALA A 35 -10.93 -8.14 1.20
N ARG A 36 -9.82 -8.15 1.97
CA ARG A 36 -9.37 -6.94 2.69
C ARG A 36 -8.92 -5.87 1.70
N ILE A 37 -9.27 -4.62 1.99
CA ILE A 37 -8.92 -3.45 1.17
C ILE A 37 -8.12 -2.46 2.01
N PHE A 38 -6.99 -2.01 1.47
CA PHE A 38 -6.17 -0.95 2.01
C PHE A 38 -6.28 0.24 1.07
N GLU A 39 -7.05 1.26 1.45
CA GLU A 39 -7.35 2.40 0.58
C GLU A 39 -6.18 3.38 0.40
N GLN A 40 -5.18 3.36 1.27
CA GLN A 40 -4.06 4.30 1.21
C GLN A 40 -2.77 3.54 1.37
N VAL A 41 -2.20 3.16 0.24
CA VAL A 41 -0.92 2.47 0.13
C VAL A 41 0.01 3.32 -0.73
N LEU A 42 1.23 3.54 -0.23
CA LEU A 42 2.26 4.30 -0.91
C LEU A 42 3.14 3.34 -1.72
N ILE A 43 3.29 3.66 -3.01
CA ILE A 43 4.12 2.92 -3.95
C ILE A 43 5.19 3.84 -4.53
N SER A 44 6.41 3.32 -4.64
CA SER A 44 7.51 3.95 -5.35
C SER A 44 8.30 2.87 -6.09
N GLU A 45 8.69 3.16 -7.34
CA GLU A 45 9.48 2.24 -8.19
C GLU A 45 8.92 0.80 -8.29
N GLY A 46 7.59 0.65 -8.28
CA GLY A 46 6.93 -0.67 -8.34
C GLY A 46 7.01 -1.47 -7.03
N CYS A 47 7.39 -0.83 -5.93
CA CYS A 47 7.42 -1.41 -4.59
C CYS A 47 6.44 -0.67 -3.66
N ILE A 48 5.72 -1.43 -2.84
CA ILE A 48 4.95 -0.89 -1.72
C ILE A 48 5.96 -0.54 -0.62
N ILE A 49 5.93 0.72 -0.20
CA ILE A 49 6.86 1.26 0.79
C ILE A 49 6.16 1.61 2.11
N GLU A 50 4.86 1.91 2.07
CA GLU A 50 4.10 2.25 3.27
C GLU A 50 2.60 1.93 3.12
N VAL A 51 1.96 1.55 4.23
CA VAL A 51 0.50 1.35 4.30
C VAL A 51 -0.02 2.22 5.43
N ARG A 52 -0.99 3.08 5.11
CA ARG A 52 -1.57 4.01 6.07
C ARG A 52 -2.11 3.27 7.29
N GLY A 53 -1.73 3.72 8.49
CA GLY A 53 -2.19 3.12 9.75
C GLY A 53 -1.39 1.90 10.22
N TYR A 54 -0.35 1.51 9.47
CA TYR A 54 0.50 0.37 9.84
C TYR A 54 1.96 0.78 9.87
N LYS A 55 2.67 0.30 10.89
CA LYS A 55 4.12 0.51 11.04
C LYS A 55 4.95 -0.36 10.08
N GLU A 56 4.37 -1.47 9.66
CA GLU A 56 4.94 -2.43 8.72
C GLU A 56 3.86 -2.86 7.73
N ILE A 57 4.26 -3.36 6.55
CA ILE A 57 3.31 -3.79 5.52
C ILE A 57 2.61 -5.07 6.02
N PRO A 58 1.28 -5.06 6.23
CA PRO A 58 0.56 -6.14 6.93
C PRO A 58 0.13 -7.28 6.00
N PHE A 59 0.74 -7.41 4.84
CA PHE A 59 0.43 -8.41 3.83
C PHE A 59 1.65 -8.74 2.97
N SER A 60 1.62 -9.92 2.36
CA SER A 60 2.61 -10.43 1.42
C SER A 60 2.23 -10.06 -0.01
N PRO A 61 3.21 -9.98 -0.94
CA PRO A 61 2.91 -9.67 -2.34
C PRO A 61 1.98 -10.71 -2.98
N ASP A 62 2.12 -11.98 -2.60
CA ASP A 62 1.27 -13.08 -3.06
C ASP A 62 -0.20 -12.97 -2.59
N GLU A 63 -0.49 -12.16 -1.58
CA GLU A 63 -1.84 -11.91 -1.09
C GLU A 63 -2.55 -10.82 -1.90
N VAL A 64 -1.83 -10.05 -2.72
CA VAL A 64 -2.41 -8.97 -3.52
C VAL A 64 -3.21 -9.54 -4.69
N ALA A 65 -4.48 -9.14 -4.77
CA ALA A 65 -5.38 -9.48 -5.87
C ALA A 65 -5.40 -8.40 -6.95
N SER A 66 -5.45 -7.12 -6.54
CA SER A 66 -5.45 -5.99 -7.47
C SER A 66 -4.91 -4.72 -6.81
N VAL A 67 -4.45 -3.79 -7.64
CA VAL A 67 -3.94 -2.48 -7.24
C VAL A 67 -4.54 -1.42 -8.15
N SER A 68 -5.09 -0.35 -7.57
CA SER A 68 -5.72 0.75 -8.33
C SER A 68 -5.26 2.09 -7.79
N VAL A 69 -4.75 2.96 -8.66
CA VAL A 69 -4.37 4.33 -8.27
C VAL A 69 -5.61 5.13 -7.89
N ASN A 70 -5.52 5.90 -6.80
CA ASN A 70 -6.64 6.73 -6.34
C ASN A 70 -6.26 8.20 -6.10
N HIS A 71 -4.98 8.54 -6.20
CA HIS A 71 -4.44 9.90 -6.01
C HIS A 71 -4.91 10.59 -4.72
N LYS A 72 -5.31 9.82 -3.70
CA LYS A 72 -5.68 10.38 -2.40
C LYS A 72 -4.48 11.12 -1.83
N ARG A 73 -4.74 12.25 -1.16
CA ARG A 73 -3.66 13.04 -0.53
C ARG A 73 -2.94 12.19 0.51
N TRP A 74 -1.61 12.15 0.42
CA TRP A 74 -0.74 11.52 1.39
C TRP A 74 -0.05 12.58 2.23
N ASN A 75 -0.11 12.44 3.56
CA ASN A 75 0.60 13.31 4.49
C ASN A 75 1.70 12.52 5.20
N PHE A 76 2.94 12.69 4.75
CA PHE A 76 4.13 12.07 5.34
C PHE A 76 4.40 12.48 6.79
N ARG A 77 3.82 13.61 7.26
CA ARG A 77 3.94 14.05 8.66
C ARG A 77 2.94 13.38 9.58
N ASP A 78 1.87 12.82 9.03
CA ASP A 78 0.81 12.23 9.83
C ASP A 78 1.03 10.71 9.99
N GLN A 79 1.96 10.34 10.88
CA GLN A 79 2.15 8.95 11.34
C GLN A 79 1.10 8.54 12.40
N SER A 80 0.18 9.44 12.71
CA SER A 80 -0.81 9.40 13.80
C SER A 80 -1.76 8.19 13.74
N ASP A 81 -1.91 7.57 12.57
CA ASP A 81 -2.85 6.49 12.33
C ASP A 81 -2.35 5.10 12.83
N THR A 82 -1.04 4.98 13.13
CA THR A 82 -0.42 3.75 13.64
C THR A 82 -0.89 3.29 15.03
N ARG A 83 -1.61 4.14 15.76
CA ARG A 83 -1.99 3.86 17.16
C ARG A 83 -3.25 3.01 17.33
N ALA A 84 -4.06 2.83 16.28
CA ALA A 84 -5.41 2.25 16.44
C ALA A 84 -5.50 0.74 16.15
N LYS A 85 -4.58 0.12 15.39
CA LYS A 85 -4.82 -1.22 14.81
C LYS A 85 -3.79 -2.30 15.15
N THR A 86 -3.02 -2.13 16.23
CA THR A 86 -2.17 -3.22 16.79
C THR A 86 -2.90 -4.11 17.81
N ARG A 87 -4.21 -3.93 18.03
CA ARG A 87 -5.02 -4.76 18.95
C ARG A 87 -6.05 -5.63 18.22
N ALA A 88 -5.62 -6.49 17.29
CA ALA A 88 -6.50 -7.52 16.74
C ALA A 88 -5.71 -8.68 16.12
N ALA A 89 -4.86 -9.34 16.90
CA ALA A 89 -4.31 -10.67 16.56
C ALA A 89 -3.69 -11.34 17.79
N THR A 90 -4.43 -11.43 18.90
CA THR A 90 -4.15 -12.43 19.95
C THR A 90 -5.39 -12.61 20.81
N ALA A 91 -6.16 -13.66 20.53
CA ALA A 91 -6.97 -14.44 21.46
C ALA A 91 -7.52 -15.66 20.70
#